data_AF-A0A7C3IRM5-F1
#
_entry.id   AF-A0A7C3IRM5-F1
#
_cell.length_a   1.000
_cell.length_b   1.000
_cell.length_c   1.000
_cell.angle_alpha   90.00
_cell.angle_beta   90.00
_cell.angle_gamma   90.00
#
_symmetry.space_group_name_H-M   'P 1'
#
loop_
_entity.id
_entity.type
_entity.pdbx_description
1 polymer ?
#
loop_
_entity_poly.entity_id
_entity_poly.type
_entity_poly.pdbx_seq_one_letter_code
_entity_poly.pdbx_strand_id
1 'polypeptide(L)'
;MERMVPMCPDRQLISLYKDGELPSPWKEKLEAHLGTCPDCAHTLKAYSQVSAFLQSEYNESEHIEAAQRTVWKNLSHTLPQVSPSGTKHQWKHPVVVPLPAAIAALVMVALMASIVTPFILQQGKANPQSVAKINTEVPGIIPVSDMQGLLQYLENQAASADIVIIKLPETNRFVPSGQPEIIRSVDYQGRR
;
A
#
# COMPACT_ATOMS: atom_id res chain seq x y z
N MET A 1 3.29 59.47 1.48
CA MET A 1 4.18 58.39 1.02
C MET A 1 3.59 57.08 1.49
N GLU A 2 3.08 56.30 0.53
CA GLU A 2 2.26 55.10 0.71
C GLU A 2 2.86 54.04 1.64
N ARG A 3 2.04 53.55 2.58
CA ARG A 3 2.28 52.27 3.23
C ARG A 3 1.95 51.18 2.20
N MET A 4 2.96 50.65 1.53
CA MET A 4 2.86 49.42 0.76
C MET A 4 2.42 48.32 1.73
N VAL A 5 1.16 47.90 1.67
CA VAL A 5 0.70 46.70 2.37
C VAL A 5 1.47 45.55 1.70
N PRO A 6 2.45 44.92 2.36
CA PRO A 6 3.18 43.84 1.73
C PRO A 6 2.18 42.71 1.55
N MET A 7 1.88 42.35 0.30
CA MET A 7 1.05 41.18 0.02
C MET A 7 1.60 40.00 0.81
N CYS A 8 0.71 39.30 1.50
CA CYS A 8 1.09 38.14 2.27
C CYS A 8 1.62 37.05 1.32
N PRO A 9 2.73 36.39 1.67
CA PRO A 9 3.24 35.27 0.90
C PRO A 9 2.26 34.10 0.94
N ASP A 10 2.40 33.21 -0.04
CA ASP A 10 1.61 31.99 -0.09
C ASP A 10 1.82 31.13 1.18
N ARG A 11 0.76 30.48 1.63
CA ARG A 11 0.75 29.59 2.80
C ARG A 11 1.73 28.43 2.63
N GLN A 12 1.95 27.98 1.39
CA GLN A 12 2.94 26.96 1.07
C GLN A 12 4.37 27.41 1.44
N LEU A 13 4.70 28.68 1.23
CA LEU A 13 6.02 29.23 1.58
C LEU A 13 6.26 29.23 3.09
N ILE A 14 5.20 29.52 3.88
CA ILE A 14 5.23 29.49 5.35
C ILE A 14 5.38 28.04 5.86
N SER A 15 4.76 27.07 5.17
CA SER A 15 4.95 25.63 5.48
C SER A 15 6.40 25.20 5.24
N LEU A 16 6.94 25.46 4.05
CA LEU A 16 8.34 25.12 3.72
C LEU A 16 9.34 25.75 4.68
N TYR A 17 9.07 26.98 5.14
CA TYR A 17 9.87 27.61 6.19
C TYR A 17 9.79 26.88 7.52
N LYS A 18 8.58 26.48 7.95
CA LYS A 18 8.38 25.70 9.18
C LYS A 18 9.07 24.34 9.11
N ASP A 19 9.11 23.73 7.93
CA ASP A 19 9.75 22.44 7.67
C ASP A 19 11.28 22.56 7.47
N GLY A 20 11.81 23.79 7.37
CA GLY A 20 13.24 24.06 7.19
C GLY A 20 13.74 23.89 5.75
N GLU A 21 12.84 23.72 4.78
CA GLU A 21 13.15 23.44 3.38
C GLU A 21 13.29 24.71 2.52
N LEU A 22 13.05 25.90 3.08
CA LEU A 22 13.12 27.16 2.33
C LEU A 22 14.58 27.64 2.17
N PRO A 23 15.13 27.67 0.94
CA PRO A 23 16.51 28.12 0.71
C PRO A 23 16.67 29.64 0.81
N SER A 24 17.89 30.09 1.10
CA SER A 24 18.29 31.50 0.90
C SER A 24 18.20 31.85 -0.59
N PRO A 25 17.75 33.06 -0.97
CA PRO A 25 17.49 34.25 -0.14
C PRO A 25 16.03 34.38 0.35
N TRP A 26 15.17 33.42 0.02
CA TRP A 26 13.73 33.51 0.31
C TRP A 26 13.43 33.41 1.80
N LYS A 27 14.24 32.64 2.53
CA LYS A 27 14.21 32.55 3.98
C LYS A 27 14.33 33.92 4.65
N GLU A 28 15.36 34.70 4.30
CA GLU A 28 15.63 36.02 4.89
C GLU A 28 14.50 37.01 4.61
N LYS A 29 13.97 37.00 3.37
CA LYS A 29 12.82 37.83 2.98
C LYS A 29 11.57 37.47 3.78
N LEU A 30 11.32 36.18 4.00
CA LEU A 30 10.18 35.71 4.77
C LEU A 30 10.35 36.06 6.25
N GLU A 31 11.55 35.94 6.82
CA GLU A 31 11.83 36.33 8.21
C GLU A 31 11.60 37.84 8.43
N ALA A 32 12.03 38.69 7.50
CA ALA A 32 11.73 40.12 7.52
C ALA A 32 10.21 40.40 7.44
N HIS A 33 9.49 39.64 6.62
CA HIS A 33 8.03 39.75 6.50
C HIS A 33 7.31 39.26 7.78
N LEU A 34 7.74 38.15 8.37
CA LEU A 34 7.17 37.63 9.63
C LEU A 34 7.36 38.59 10.80
N GLY A 35 8.44 39.39 10.80
CA GLY A 35 8.66 40.44 11.78
C GLY A 35 7.74 41.67 11.63
N THR A 36 7.11 41.85 10.47
CA THR A 36 6.27 43.03 10.15
C THR A 36 4.79 42.71 9.97
N CYS A 37 4.43 41.48 9.60
CA CYS A 37 3.06 41.05 9.34
C CYS A 37 2.51 40.13 10.44
N PRO A 38 1.53 40.58 11.25
CA PRO A 38 0.96 39.78 12.34
C PRO A 38 0.16 38.57 11.85
N ASP A 39 -0.48 38.66 10.67
CA ASP A 39 -1.31 37.58 10.11
C ASP A 39 -0.46 36.36 9.71
N CYS A 40 0.70 36.60 9.09
CA CYS A 40 1.65 35.54 8.73
C CYS A 40 2.31 34.94 9.98
N ALA A 41 2.62 35.74 11.00
CA ALA A 41 3.13 35.26 12.28
C ALA A 41 2.09 34.37 13.01
N HIS A 42 0.81 34.74 12.96
CA HIS A 42 -0.27 33.92 13.50
C HIS A 42 -0.39 32.59 12.76
N THR A 43 -0.30 32.61 11.43
CA THR A 43 -0.33 31.39 10.60
C THR A 43 0.82 30.44 10.93
N LEU A 44 2.04 30.98 11.10
CA LEU A 44 3.21 30.18 11.52
C LEU A 44 3.01 29.55 12.90
N LYS A 45 2.39 30.29 13.84
CA LYS A 45 2.05 29.79 15.17
C LYS A 45 0.99 28.68 15.12
N ALA A 46 0.01 28.77 14.23
CA ALA A 46 -0.96 27.70 14.02
C ALA A 46 -0.26 26.41 13.54
N TYR A 47 0.67 26.51 12.59
CA TYR A 47 1.44 25.35 12.13
C TYR A 47 2.32 24.76 13.23
N SER A 48 2.93 25.58 14.09
CA SER A 48 3.71 25.07 15.22
C SER A 48 2.85 24.36 16.26
N GLN A 49 1.63 24.84 16.52
CA GLN A 49 0.68 24.18 17.41
C GLN A 49 0.23 22.81 16.87
N VAL A 50 -0.10 22.73 15.58
CA VAL A 50 -0.47 21.45 14.94
C VAL A 50 0.71 20.48 14.98
N SER A 51 1.92 20.93 14.64
CA SER A 51 3.13 20.12 14.71
C SER A 51 3.38 19.61 16.14
N ALA A 52 3.25 20.47 17.15
CA ALA A 52 3.42 20.08 18.55
C ALA A 52 2.33 19.10 19.02
N PHE A 53 1.09 19.27 18.56
CA PHE A 53 0.00 18.33 18.84
C PHE A 53 0.27 16.95 18.22
N LEU A 54 0.74 16.91 16.97
CA LEU A 54 1.10 15.66 16.30
C LEU A 54 2.34 15.00 16.91
N GLN A 55 3.28 15.78 17.46
CA GLN A 55 4.45 15.29 18.16
C GLN A 55 4.19 14.93 19.62
N SER A 56 3.10 15.44 20.22
CA SER A 56 2.74 15.04 21.56
C SER A 56 2.49 13.54 21.54
N GLU A 57 3.19 12.81 22.41
CA GLU A 57 3.03 11.37 22.52
C GLU A 57 1.57 11.08 22.86
N TYR A 58 0.82 10.74 21.82
CA TYR A 58 -0.41 9.99 21.96
C TYR A 58 0.00 8.71 22.68
N ASN A 59 -0.60 8.40 23.84
CA ASN A 59 -0.36 7.15 24.58
C ASN A 59 -0.87 5.98 23.74
N GLU A 60 -0.12 5.65 22.70
CA GLU A 60 -0.47 4.74 21.63
C GLU A 60 -0.67 3.34 22.20
N SER A 61 0.08 2.97 23.24
CA SER A 61 -0.07 1.71 23.97
C SER A 61 -1.45 1.54 24.61
N GLU A 62 -1.93 2.53 25.37
CA GLU A 62 -3.23 2.46 26.06
C GLU A 62 -4.40 2.44 25.06
N HIS A 63 -4.30 3.24 23.99
CA HIS A 63 -5.31 3.29 22.95
C HIS A 63 -5.33 2.04 22.07
N ILE A 64 -4.16 1.48 21.73
CA ILE A 64 -4.07 0.21 20.99
C ILE A 64 -4.66 -0.92 21.83
N GLU A 65 -4.34 -1.01 23.12
CA GLU A 65 -4.91 -2.04 23.99
C GLU A 65 -6.44 -1.92 24.10
N ALA A 66 -6.96 -0.70 24.26
CA ALA A 66 -8.40 -0.46 24.32
C ALA A 66 -9.10 -0.83 22.99
N ALA A 67 -8.48 -0.50 21.85
CA ALA A 67 -8.97 -0.88 20.52
C ALA A 67 -8.94 -2.40 20.33
N GLN A 68 -7.85 -3.07 20.69
CA GLN A 68 -7.70 -4.53 20.63
C GLN A 68 -8.76 -5.24 21.46
N ARG A 69 -9.01 -4.80 22.70
CA ARG A 69 -10.06 -5.36 23.57
C ARG A 69 -11.44 -5.22 22.94
N THR A 70 -11.73 -4.08 22.32
CA THR A 70 -13.02 -3.81 21.65
C THR A 70 -13.21 -4.71 20.44
N VAL A 71 -12.18 -4.83 19.60
CA VAL A 71 -12.19 -5.71 18.42
C VAL A 71 -12.36 -7.17 18.84
N TRP A 72 -11.59 -7.64 19.83
CA TRP A 72 -11.66 -9.02 20.31
C TRP A 72 -13.04 -9.37 20.88
N LYS A 73 -13.64 -8.46 21.65
CA LYS A 73 -15.01 -8.61 22.16
C LYS A 73 -16.00 -8.80 21.02
N ASN A 74 -15.96 -7.94 20.01
CA ASN A 74 -16.87 -8.02 18.87
C ASN A 74 -16.66 -9.30 18.03
N LEU A 75 -15.40 -9.72 17.85
CA LEU A 75 -15.06 -10.93 17.12
C LEU A 75 -15.53 -12.19 17.87
N SER A 76 -15.38 -12.22 19.19
CA SER A 76 -15.81 -13.36 20.02
C SER A 76 -17.32 -13.62 20.01
N HIS A 77 -18.12 -12.58 19.75
CA HIS A 77 -19.58 -12.70 19.63
C HIS A 77 -20.05 -13.03 18.21
N THR A 78 -19.26 -12.72 17.18
CA THR A 78 -19.64 -12.87 15.76
C THR A 78 -19.06 -14.13 15.11
N LEU A 79 -17.99 -14.69 15.66
CA LEU A 79 -17.48 -15.98 15.19
C LEU A 79 -18.37 -17.09 15.75
N PRO A 80 -18.89 -18.00 14.90
CA PRO A 80 -19.50 -19.22 15.39
C PRO A 80 -18.45 -19.91 16.25
N GLN A 81 -18.77 -20.15 17.53
CA GLN A 81 -17.93 -20.98 18.37
C GLN A 81 -17.82 -22.32 17.64
N VAL A 82 -16.66 -22.54 17.02
CA VAL A 82 -16.27 -23.85 16.54
C VAL A 82 -16.06 -24.64 17.83
N SER A 83 -17.16 -25.09 18.42
CA SER A 83 -17.13 -26.22 19.32
C SER A 83 -16.34 -27.26 18.56
N PRO A 84 -15.26 -27.81 19.13
CA PRO A 84 -14.72 -29.05 18.62
C PRO A 84 -15.77 -30.12 18.92
N SER A 85 -16.88 -30.09 18.17
CA SER A 85 -17.68 -31.26 17.85
C SER A 85 -16.86 -32.12 16.88
N GLY A 86 -15.63 -32.41 17.28
CA GLY A 86 -15.04 -33.69 17.00
C GLY A 86 -15.92 -34.66 17.76
N THR A 87 -16.83 -35.29 17.02
CA THR A 87 -17.41 -36.56 17.42
C THR A 87 -16.23 -37.42 17.88
N LYS A 88 -16.03 -37.49 19.21
CA LYS A 88 -15.08 -38.41 19.81
C LYS A 88 -15.66 -39.79 19.58
N HIS A 89 -15.50 -40.31 18.36
CA HIS A 89 -15.81 -41.68 18.04
C HIS A 89 -14.75 -42.49 18.77
N GLN A 90 -15.07 -42.85 20.01
CA GLN A 90 -14.26 -43.72 20.86
C GLN A 90 -14.26 -45.10 20.20
N TRP A 91 -13.38 -45.30 19.22
CA TRP A 91 -13.08 -46.60 18.65
C TRP A 91 -12.43 -47.46 19.74
N LYS A 92 -13.24 -48.28 20.40
CA LYS A 92 -12.83 -49.19 21.49
C LYS A 92 -12.55 -50.62 21.03
N HIS A 93 -12.47 -50.87 19.72
CA HIS A 93 -12.21 -52.20 19.19
C HIS A 93 -10.80 -52.28 18.60
N PRO A 94 -9.91 -53.16 19.12
CA PRO A 94 -8.65 -53.43 18.46
C PRO A 94 -8.95 -54.18 17.16
N VAL A 95 -8.65 -53.54 16.03
CA VAL A 95 -8.77 -54.16 14.71
C VAL A 95 -7.59 -55.11 14.55
N VAL A 96 -7.84 -56.40 14.77
CA VAL A 96 -6.84 -57.46 14.56
C VAL A 96 -6.82 -57.78 13.06
N VAL A 97 -5.92 -57.14 12.34
CA VAL A 97 -5.71 -57.43 10.91
C VAL A 97 -4.79 -58.64 10.78
N PRO A 98 -5.19 -59.70 10.06
CA PRO A 98 -4.28 -60.82 9.79
C PRO A 98 -3.08 -60.32 9.00
N LEU A 99 -1.89 -60.78 9.38
CA LEU A 99 -0.60 -60.40 8.77
C LEU A 99 -0.60 -60.33 7.22
N PRO A 100 -1.22 -61.28 6.48
CA PRO A 100 -1.28 -61.18 5.02
C PRO A 100 -2.07 -59.96 4.50
N ALA A 101 -3.12 -59.53 5.21
CA ALA A 101 -3.90 -58.35 4.83
C ALA A 101 -3.12 -57.05 5.08
N ALA A 102 -2.33 -56.98 6.16
CA ALA A 102 -1.45 -55.85 6.42
C ALA A 102 -0.38 -55.69 5.33
N ILE A 103 0.23 -56.81 4.91
CA ILE A 103 1.21 -56.82 3.82
C ILE A 103 0.57 -56.37 2.50
N ALA A 104 -0.61 -56.90 2.16
CA ALA A 104 -1.32 -56.50 0.95
C ALA A 104 -1.67 -55.01 0.92
N ALA A 105 -2.10 -54.44 2.05
CA ALA A 105 -2.38 -53.01 2.17
C ALA A 105 -1.11 -52.16 1.98
N LEU A 106 0.01 -52.57 2.57
CA LEU A 106 1.29 -51.88 2.37
C LEU A 106 1.75 -51.91 0.91
N VAL A 107 1.58 -53.05 0.22
CA VAL A 107 1.90 -53.18 -1.22
C VAL A 107 1.01 -52.27 -2.06
N MET A 108 -0.29 -52.20 -1.77
CA MET A 108 -1.23 -51.33 -2.49
C MET A 108 -0.91 -49.84 -2.30
N VAL A 109 -0.56 -49.43 -1.07
CA VAL A 109 -0.13 -48.06 -0.78
C VAL A 109 1.19 -47.74 -1.50
N ALA A 110 2.15 -48.67 -1.53
CA ALA A 110 3.40 -48.49 -2.26
C ALA A 110 3.18 -48.36 -3.78
N LEU A 111 2.28 -49.16 -4.36
CA LEU A 111 1.90 -49.06 -5.77
C LEU A 111 1.21 -47.73 -6.08
N MET A 112 0.24 -47.32 -5.26
CA MET A 112 -0.44 -46.04 -5.43
C MET A 112 0.51 -44.86 -5.26
N ALA A 113 1.41 -44.90 -4.28
CA ALA A 113 2.44 -43.89 -4.11
C ALA A 113 3.36 -43.85 -5.35
N SER A 114 3.78 -45.00 -5.89
CA SER A 114 4.61 -45.05 -7.10
C SER A 114 3.93 -44.42 -8.33
N ILE A 115 2.61 -44.53 -8.44
CA ILE A 115 1.82 -43.95 -9.54
C ILE A 115 1.54 -42.45 -9.32
N VAL A 116 1.22 -42.05 -8.09
CA VAL A 116 0.83 -40.66 -7.77
C VAL A 116 2.03 -39.72 -7.63
N THR A 117 3.17 -40.21 -7.13
CA THR A 117 4.38 -39.41 -6.92
C THR A 117 4.91 -38.73 -8.19
N PRO A 118 5.02 -39.38 -9.37
CA PRO A 118 5.44 -38.69 -10.59
C PRO A 118 4.41 -37.66 -11.08
N PHE A 119 3.10 -37.86 -10.83
CA PHE A 119 2.06 -36.90 -11.21
C PHE A 119 2.10 -35.63 -10.35
N ILE A 120 2.30 -35.76 -9.03
CA ILE A 120 2.44 -34.61 -8.12
C ILE A 120 3.80 -33.91 -8.30
N LEU A 121 4.89 -34.65 -8.50
CA LEU A 121 6.21 -34.05 -8.73
C LEU A 121 6.36 -33.43 -10.13
N GLN A 122 5.62 -33.90 -11.16
CA GLN A 122 5.58 -33.22 -12.47
C GLN A 122 4.82 -31.90 -12.44
N GLN A 123 3.78 -31.77 -11.59
CA GLN A 123 3.14 -30.46 -11.34
C GLN A 123 4.07 -29.49 -10.58
N GLY A 124 5.08 -30.03 -9.88
CA GLY A 124 6.12 -29.28 -9.17
C GLY A 124 7.34 -28.86 -10.00
N LYS A 125 7.44 -29.27 -11.29
CA LYS A 125 8.25 -28.52 -12.27
C LYS A 125 7.46 -27.29 -12.69
N ALA A 126 7.16 -26.44 -11.71
CA ALA A 126 6.92 -25.03 -11.96
C ALA A 126 8.11 -24.56 -12.76
N ASN A 127 7.87 -24.28 -14.05
CA ASN A 127 8.80 -23.61 -14.92
C ASN A 127 9.42 -22.44 -14.12
N PRO A 128 10.71 -22.50 -13.73
CA PRO A 128 11.32 -21.39 -13.00
C PRO A 128 11.43 -20.12 -13.86
N GLN A 129 10.90 -20.11 -15.08
CA GLN A 129 11.00 -19.02 -16.03
C GLN A 129 9.75 -18.15 -16.22
N SER A 130 8.68 -18.26 -15.41
CA SER A 130 7.48 -17.43 -15.66
C SER A 130 7.04 -16.46 -14.56
N VAL A 131 7.82 -16.27 -13.49
CA VAL A 131 7.53 -15.19 -12.49
C VAL A 131 8.74 -14.28 -12.21
N ALA A 132 9.94 -14.61 -12.71
CA ALA A 132 11.14 -13.76 -12.63
C ALA A 132 11.43 -12.99 -13.94
N LYS A 133 10.39 -12.66 -14.71
CA LYS A 133 10.44 -11.65 -15.78
C LYS A 133 9.32 -10.62 -15.58
N ILE A 134 9.22 -10.11 -14.36
CA ILE A 134 8.55 -8.85 -14.08
C ILE A 134 9.69 -7.89 -13.73
N ASN A 135 10.17 -7.19 -14.76
CA ASN A 135 10.97 -5.96 -14.70
C ASN A 135 12.14 -5.94 -13.70
N THR A 136 13.21 -6.70 -13.99
CA THR A 136 14.57 -6.30 -13.57
C THR A 136 15.31 -5.50 -14.65
N GLU A 137 14.58 -4.97 -15.62
CA GLU A 137 15.03 -3.75 -16.30
C GLU A 137 14.62 -2.58 -15.43
N VAL A 138 15.28 -2.44 -14.28
CA VAL A 138 15.63 -1.09 -13.82
C VAL A 138 16.55 -0.60 -14.93
N PRO A 139 16.17 0.37 -15.79
CA PRO A 139 17.13 0.96 -16.67
C PRO A 139 18.19 1.54 -15.74
N GLY A 140 19.34 0.85 -15.68
CA GLY A 140 20.50 1.33 -14.96
C GLY A 140 20.69 2.78 -15.37
N ILE A 141 20.98 3.64 -14.41
CA ILE A 141 21.25 5.05 -14.64
C ILE A 141 22.33 5.13 -15.72
N ILE A 142 21.91 5.30 -16.98
CA ILE A 142 22.82 5.43 -18.11
C ILE A 142 23.31 6.87 -17.99
N PRO A 143 24.62 7.10 -17.86
CA PRO A 143 25.14 8.46 -17.91
C PRO A 143 24.76 9.03 -19.28
N VAL A 144 23.79 9.95 -19.28
CA VAL A 144 23.35 10.65 -20.49
C VAL A 144 24.45 11.65 -20.84
N SER A 145 25.48 11.16 -21.53
CA SER A 145 26.48 12.03 -22.15
C SER A 145 26.09 12.45 -23.57
N ASP A 146 25.01 11.90 -24.14
CA ASP A 146 24.66 12.10 -25.55
C ASP A 146 23.17 12.33 -25.76
N MET A 147 22.82 13.50 -26.31
CA MET A 147 21.43 13.94 -26.53
C MET A 147 20.72 13.11 -27.61
N GLN A 148 21.48 12.56 -28.56
CA GLN A 148 20.99 11.71 -29.63
C GLN A 148 20.47 10.37 -29.09
N GLY A 149 21.10 9.83 -28.04
CA GLY A 149 20.65 8.61 -27.37
C GLY A 149 19.31 8.79 -26.66
N LEU A 150 19.06 9.97 -26.07
CA LEU A 150 17.77 10.31 -25.48
C LEU A 150 16.65 10.39 -26.53
N LEU A 151 16.91 11.01 -27.68
CA LEU A 151 15.92 11.11 -28.75
C LEU A 151 15.58 9.73 -29.33
N GLN A 152 16.58 8.88 -29.56
CA GLN A 152 16.37 7.52 -30.05
C GLN A 152 15.58 6.66 -29.05
N TYR A 153 15.82 6.83 -27.75
CA TYR A 153 15.07 6.15 -26.70
C TYR A 153 13.61 6.59 -26.64
N LEU A 154 13.35 7.90 -26.70
CA LEU A 154 11.99 8.45 -26.69
C LEU A 154 11.21 8.05 -27.95
N GLU A 155 11.85 8.00 -29.11
CA GLU A 155 11.24 7.54 -30.36
C GLU A 155 10.86 6.06 -30.29
N ASN A 156 11.73 5.23 -29.70
CA ASN A 156 11.46 3.79 -29.52
C ASN A 156 10.38 3.52 -28.44
N GLN A 157 10.29 4.37 -27.42
CA GLN A 157 9.19 4.34 -26.45
C GLN A 157 7.87 4.87 -27.03
N ALA A 158 7.90 5.91 -27.86
CA ALA A 158 6.70 6.42 -28.51
C ALA A 158 6.10 5.41 -29.49
N ALA A 159 6.93 4.59 -30.14
CA ALA A 159 6.50 3.47 -30.98
C ALA A 159 5.88 2.30 -30.19
N SER A 160 6.13 2.23 -28.87
CA SER A 160 5.66 1.19 -27.96
C SER A 160 4.82 1.75 -26.81
N ALA A 161 4.15 2.89 -27.03
CA ALA A 161 3.06 3.37 -26.18
C ALA A 161 1.86 2.41 -26.34
N ASP A 162 2.04 1.19 -25.81
CA ASP A 162 1.00 0.22 -25.62
C ASP A 162 0.02 0.87 -24.65
N ILE A 163 -1.11 1.33 -25.19
CA ILE A 163 -2.20 1.85 -24.40
C ILE A 163 -2.65 0.68 -23.53
N VAL A 164 -2.15 0.63 -22.29
CA VAL A 164 -2.55 -0.37 -21.30
C VAL A 164 -4.00 -0.09 -20.95
N ILE A 165 -4.91 -0.69 -21.70
CA ILE A 165 -6.33 -0.70 -21.38
C ILE A 165 -6.46 -1.62 -20.16
N ILE A 166 -6.49 -1.02 -18.97
CA ILE A 166 -6.78 -1.72 -17.73
C ILE A 166 -8.25 -2.19 -17.81
N LYS A 167 -8.48 -3.43 -18.26
CA LYS A 167 -9.80 -4.06 -18.21
C LYS A 167 -10.10 -4.44 -16.77
N LEU A 168 -11.21 -3.95 -16.23
CA LEU A 168 -11.71 -4.37 -14.92
C LEU A 168 -12.04 -5.87 -14.94
N PRO A 169 -11.71 -6.62 -13.86
CA PRO A 169 -12.04 -8.03 -13.75
C PRO A 169 -13.56 -8.24 -13.68
N GLU A 170 -14.10 -9.12 -14.52
CA GLU A 170 -15.56 -9.37 -14.64
C GLU A 170 -16.18 -10.03 -13.38
N THR A 171 -15.35 -10.51 -12.45
CA THR A 171 -15.80 -11.19 -11.23
C THR A 171 -16.23 -10.25 -10.12
N ASN A 172 -15.93 -8.95 -10.23
CA ASN A 172 -16.33 -7.96 -9.24
C ASN A 172 -17.51 -7.14 -9.77
N ARG A 173 -18.66 -7.22 -9.08
CA ARG A 173 -19.80 -6.32 -9.29
C ARG A 173 -19.42 -4.92 -8.81
N PHE A 174 -18.73 -4.15 -9.66
CA PHE A 174 -18.52 -2.74 -9.41
C PHE A 174 -19.85 -2.02 -9.66
N VAL A 175 -20.42 -1.47 -8.60
CA VAL A 175 -21.53 -0.50 -8.71
C VAL A 175 -20.86 0.86 -8.83
N PRO A 176 -20.91 1.54 -9.99
CA PRO A 176 -20.42 2.90 -10.09
C PRO A 176 -21.27 3.78 -9.15
N SER A 177 -20.64 4.29 -8.10
CA SER A 177 -21.29 5.21 -7.16
C SER A 177 -20.88 6.63 -7.50
N GLY A 178 -21.85 7.44 -7.86
CA GLY A 178 -21.65 8.86 -8.21
C GLY A 178 -21.40 9.09 -9.70
N GLN A 179 -21.57 10.35 -10.09
CA GLN A 179 -21.30 10.83 -11.44
C GLN A 179 -19.92 11.50 -11.42
N PRO A 180 -18.87 10.91 -12.03
CA PRO A 180 -17.57 11.56 -12.08
C PRO A 180 -17.67 12.80 -12.98
N GLU A 181 -17.50 13.97 -12.40
CA GLU A 181 -17.43 15.25 -13.13
C GLU A 181 -15.97 15.70 -13.18
N ILE A 182 -15.41 15.78 -14.39
CA ILE A 182 -14.07 16.33 -14.60
C ILE A 182 -14.21 17.84 -14.73
N ILE A 183 -13.91 18.55 -13.65
CA ILE A 183 -13.86 20.02 -13.63
C ILE A 183 -12.43 20.50 -13.85
N ARG A 184 -12.28 21.59 -14.60
CA ARG A 184 -10.99 22.27 -14.74
C ARG A 184 -10.66 23.01 -13.45
N SER A 185 -9.39 23.10 -13.10
CA SER A 185 -8.93 23.77 -11.87
C SER A 185 -9.40 25.23 -11.76
N VAL A 186 -9.55 25.93 -12.89
CA VAL A 186 -10.05 27.32 -12.94
C VAL A 186 -11.53 27.46 -12.60
N ASP A 187 -12.31 26.39 -12.78
CA ASP A 187 -13.76 26.37 -12.59
C ASP A 187 -14.15 25.90 -11.18
N TYR A 188 -13.18 25.42 -10.36
CA TYR A 188 -13.40 25.00 -8.98
C TYR A 188 -13.44 26.20 -8.03
N GLN A 189 -14.63 26.73 -7.77
CA GLN A 189 -14.87 27.63 -6.65
C GLN A 189 -15.27 26.82 -5.42
N GLY A 190 -14.30 26.51 -4.56
CA GLY A 190 -14.56 25.86 -3.27
C GLY A 190 -15.62 26.62 -2.49
N ARG A 191 -16.69 25.92 -2.11
CA ARG A 191 -17.78 26.48 -1.29
C ARG A 191 -17.20 26.82 0.08
N ARG A 192 -17.14 28.12 0.41
CA ARG A 192 -16.82 28.62 1.77
C ARG A 192 -17.96 28.35 2.73
#